data_AF-R6QJZ2-F1
#
_entry.id   AF-R6QJZ2-F1
#
_cell.length_a   1.000
_cell.length_b   1.000
_cell.length_c   1.000
_cell.angle_alpha   90.00
_cell.angle_beta   90.00
_cell.angle_gamma   90.00
#
_symmetry.space_group_name_H-M   'P 1'
#
loop_
_entity.id
_entity.type
_entity.pdbx_description
1 polymer ?
#
loop_
_entity_poly.entity_id
_entity_poly.type
_entity_poly.pdbx_seq_one_letter_code
_entity_poly.pdbx_strand_id
1 'polypeptide(L)' 'MFNEEIFKFNIDNIKNDLAIEGMDITENDVNMYRMLAENEVAMPELINMIKEQI' A
#
# COMPACT_ATOMS: atom_id res chain seq x y z
N MET A 1 10.98 -8.78 -11.00
CA MET A 1 11.06 -7.32 -11.23
C MET A 1 9.71 -6.74 -10.89
N PHE A 2 9.69 -5.61 -10.19
CA PHE A 2 8.46 -4.90 -9.90
C PHE A 2 7.76 -4.47 -11.19
N ASN A 3 6.43 -4.60 -11.24
CA ASN A 3 5.61 -4.22 -12.39
C ASN A 3 4.65 -3.10 -11.96
N GLU A 4 4.99 -1.87 -12.37
CA GLU A 4 4.24 -0.66 -12.02
C GLU A 4 2.81 -0.66 -12.57
N GLU A 5 2.55 -1.27 -13.73
CA GLU A 5 1.19 -1.34 -14.30
C GLU A 5 0.28 -2.26 -13.49
N ILE A 6 0.78 -3.45 -13.13
CA ILE A 6 0.05 -4.40 -12.28
C ILE A 6 -0.16 -3.80 -10.89
N PHE A 7 0.86 -3.12 -10.35
CA PHE A 7 0.77 -2.46 -9.06
C PHE A 7 -0.32 -1.38 -9.05
N LYS A 8 -0.31 -0.46 -10.03
CA LYS A 8 -1.35 0.59 -10.15
C LYS A 8 -2.74 0.00 -10.27
N PHE A 9 -2.92 -1.01 -11.13
CA PHE A 9 -4.21 -1.69 -11.29
C PHE A 9 -4.71 -2.29 -9.97
N ASN A 10 -3.83 -2.95 -9.22
CA ASN A 10 -4.19 -3.51 -7.91
C ASN A 10 -4.55 -2.42 -6.89
N ILE A 11 -3.78 -1.33 -6.83
CA ILE A 11 -4.06 -0.20 -5.93
C ILE A 11 -5.40 0.46 -6.27
N ASP A 12 -5.70 0.67 -7.55
CA ASP A 12 -6.97 1.27 -7.98
C ASP A 12 -8.17 0.39 -7.61
N ASN A 13 -8.04 -0.94 -7.72
CA ASN A 13 -9.08 -1.86 -7.26
C ASN A 13 -9.28 -1.79 -5.74
N ILE A 14 -8.19 -1.83 -4.96
CA ILE A 14 -8.25 -1.71 -3.50
C ILE A 14 -8.87 -0.37 -3.09
N LYS A 15 -8.54 0.73 -3.78
CA LYS A 15 -9.15 2.05 -3.54
C LYS A 15 -10.66 2.02 -3.73
N ASN A 16 -11.12 1.42 -4.82
CA ASN A 16 -12.56 1.31 -5.10
C ASN A 16 -13.28 0.45 -4.06
N ASP A 17 -12.70 -0.69 -3.69
CA ASP A 17 -13.28 -1.61 -2.70
C ASP A 17 -13.36 -0.95 -1.32
N LEU A 18 -12.30 -0.29 -0.87
CA LEU A 18 -12.27 0.41 0.42
C LEU A 18 -13.20 1.63 0.43
N ALA A 19 -13.29 2.37 -0.67
CA ALA A 19 -14.21 3.50 -0.80
C ALA A 19 -15.68 3.08 -0.67
N ILE A 20 -16.05 1.89 -1.18
CA ILE A 20 -17.39 1.31 -0.97
C ILE A 20 -17.67 1.08 0.52
N GLU A 21 -16.64 0.70 1.28
CA GLU A 21 -16.70 0.50 2.73
C GLU A 21 -16.57 1.82 3.53
N GLY A 22 -16.46 2.97 2.86
CA GLY A 22 -16.27 4.28 3.48
C GLY A 22 -14.89 4.48 4.09
N MET A 23 -13.90 3.72 3.62
CA MET A 23 -12.49 3.85 3.99
C MET A 23 -11.70 4.50 2.86
N ASP A 24 -10.82 5.44 3.21
CA ASP A 24 -9.89 6.07 2.27
C ASP A 24 -8.47 5.55 2.48
N ILE A 25 -7.76 5.32 1.38
CA ILE A 25 -6.32 5.06 1.39
C ILE A 25 -5.57 6.31 0.97
N THR A 26 -4.59 6.71 1.79
CA THR A 26 -3.76 7.87 1.52
C THR A 26 -2.62 7.53 0.56
N GLU A 27 -2.00 8.56 0.01
CA GLU A 27 -0.81 8.38 -0.83
C GLU A 27 0.38 7.81 -0.03
N ASN A 28 0.44 8.07 1.28
CA ASN A 28 1.43 7.47 2.17
C ASN A 28 1.25 5.95 2.28
N ASP A 29 0.00 5.47 2.38
CA ASP A 29 -0.31 4.04 2.38
C ASP A 29 0.10 3.37 1.07
N VAL A 30 -0.18 4.01 -0.06
CA VAL A 30 0.23 3.52 -1.39
C VAL A 30 1.76 3.41 -1.49
N ASN A 31 2.49 4.40 -0.97
CA ASN A 31 3.96 4.36 -0.96
C ASN A 31 4.48 3.22 -0.08
N MET A 32 3.87 2.97 1.08
CA MET A 32 4.20 1.83 1.94
C MET A 32 3.99 0.49 1.22
N TYR A 33 2.86 0.32 0.50
CA TYR A 33 2.61 -0.87 -0.30
C TYR A 33 3.62 -1.04 -1.45
N ARG A 34 4.08 0.07 -2.05
CA ARG A 34 5.10 0.03 -3.11
C ARG A 34 6.44 -0.49 -2.56
N MET A 35 6.89 0.03 -1.42
CA MET A 35 8.14 -0.42 -0.78
C MET A 35 8.12 -1.92 -0.48
N LEU A 36 6.97 -2.46 -0.04
CA LEU A 36 6.80 -3.90 0.16
C LEU A 36 6.87 -4.69 -1.16
N ALA A 37 6.17 -4.21 -2.21
CA ALA A 37 6.16 -4.87 -3.52
C ALA A 37 7.52 -4.86 -4.23
N GLU A 38 8.33 -3.84 -3.97
CA GLU A 38 9.71 -3.71 -4.46
C GLU A 38 10.71 -4.51 -3.59
N ASN A 39 10.26 -5.12 -2.48
CA ASN A 39 11.09 -5.76 -1.46
C ASN A 39 12.10 -4.81 -0.80
N GLU A 40 11.81 -3.51 -0.77
CA GLU A 40 12.62 -2.53 -0.04
C GLU A 40 12.43 -2.65 1.48
N VAL A 41 11.25 -3.09 1.91
CA VAL A 41 10.91 -3.35 3.32
C VAL A 41 10.23 -4.71 3.46
N ALA A 42 10.53 -5.43 4.54
CA ALA A 42 9.81 -6.63 4.90
C ALA A 42 8.50 -6.29 5.63
N MET A 43 7.51 -7.20 5.58
CA MET A 43 6.24 -6.99 6.28
C MET A 43 6.36 -6.62 7.77
N PRO A 44 7.26 -7.24 8.57
CA PRO A 44 7.45 -6.83 9.97
C PRO A 44 7.93 -5.39 10.13
N GLU A 45 8.78 -4.90 9.23
CA GLU A 45 9.29 -3.52 9.24
C GLU A 45 8.18 -2.55 8.86
N LEU A 46 7.39 -2.89 7.84
CA LEU A 46 6.23 -2.11 7.43
C LEU A 46 5.21 -1.95 8.57
N ILE A 47 4.92 -3.03 9.30
CA ILE A 47 4.01 -3.00 10.46
C ILE A 47 4.55 -2.06 11.55
N ASN A 48 5.87 -2.04 11.77
CA ASN A 48 6.47 -1.13 12.75
C ASN A 48 6.36 0.32 12.29
N MET A 49 6.63 0.61 11.01
CA MET A 49 6.49 1.96 10.44
C MET A 49 5.06 2.49 10.58
N ILE A 50 4.05 1.66 10.34
CA ILE A 50 2.64 2.05 10.52
C ILE A 50 2.33 2.35 11.99
N LYS A 51 2.83 1.54 12.92
CA LYS A 51 2.58 1.72 14.37
C LYS A 51 3.23 2.99 14.93
N GLU A 52 4.39 3.38 14.42
CA GLU A 52 5.11 4.58 14.87
C GLU A 52 4.49 5.89 14.34
N GLN A 53 3.62 5.82 13.32
CA GLN A 53 2.88 6.97 12.78
C GLN A 53 1.58 7.27 13.56
N ILE A 54 1.19 6.43 14.52
CA ILE A 54 -0.03 6.52 15.35
C ILE A 54 0.34 6.99 16.76
#